data_AF-A0A8T6TH53-F1
#
_entry.id   AF-A0A8T6TH53-F1
#
_cell.length_a   1.000
_cell.length_b   1.000
_cell.length_c   1.000
_cell.angle_alpha   90.00
_cell.angle_beta   90.00
_cell.angle_gamma   90.00
#
_symmetry.space_group_name_H-M   'P 1'
#
loop_
_entity.id
_entity.type
_entity.pdbx_description
1 polymer ?
#
loop_
_entity_poly.entity_id
_entity_poly.type
_entity_poly.pdbx_seq_one_letter_code
_entity_poly.pdbx_strand_id
1 'polypeptide(L)'
;MRPVGIMTEDFELSYDLMRLLKRRGIPFKSLDFRDPVPADVGVVITGEGEAGRVGHPKVVEAGKDRELAIADAIQLMAGKERVRVL
;
A
#
# COMPACT_ATOMS: atom_id res chain seq x y z
N MET A 1 -11.99 6.43 -7.29
CA MET A 1 -11.21 5.39 -6.57
C MET A 1 -10.47 6.07 -5.43
N ARG A 2 -10.43 5.47 -4.23
CA ARG A 2 -9.69 6.02 -3.09
C ARG A 2 -8.17 5.89 -3.35
N PRO A 3 -7.32 6.84 -2.90
CA PRO A 3 -5.88 6.74 -3.10
C PRO A 3 -5.25 5.59 -2.31
N VAL A 4 -4.14 5.06 -2.85
CA VAL A 4 -3.22 4.16 -2.15
C VAL A 4 -2.29 4.99 -1.27
N GLY A 5 -2.12 4.62 0.00
CA GLY A 5 -1.07 5.16 0.86
C GLY A 5 0.23 4.39 0.66
N ILE A 6 1.35 5.10 0.57
CA ILE A 6 2.70 4.51 0.61
C ILE A 6 3.32 4.97 1.92
N MET A 7 3.61 4.04 2.83
CA MET A 7 4.16 4.34 4.15
C MET A 7 5.31 3.37 4.44
N THR A 8 6.55 3.83 4.31
CA THR A 8 7.73 2.99 4.52
C THR A 8 8.96 3.87 4.78
N GLU A 9 9.91 3.38 5.56
CA GLU A 9 11.24 4.00 5.71
C GLU A 9 12.21 3.56 4.61
N ASP A 10 11.82 2.60 3.77
CA ASP A 10 12.57 2.18 2.60
C ASP A 10 12.37 3.15 1.42
N PHE A 11 13.40 3.94 1.15
CA PHE A 11 13.42 4.91 0.05
C PHE A 11 13.35 4.26 -1.33
N GLU A 12 13.92 3.07 -1.53
CA GLU A 12 13.88 2.37 -2.82
C GLU A 12 12.46 1.85 -3.07
N LEU A 13 11.87 1.20 -2.07
CA LEU A 13 10.51 0.69 -2.14
C LEU A 13 9.50 1.81 -2.40
N SER A 14 9.55 2.90 -1.63
CA SER A 14 8.64 4.02 -1.81
C SER A 14 8.77 4.63 -3.21
N TYR A 15 9.99 4.82 -3.70
CA TYR A 15 10.24 5.35 -5.04
C TYR A 15 9.69 4.44 -6.15
N ASP A 16 9.94 3.13 -6.06
CA ASP A 16 9.44 2.16 -7.02
C ASP A 16 7.91 2.13 -7.07
N LEU A 17 7.25 2.10 -5.90
CA LEU A 17 5.79 2.13 -5.80
C LEU A 17 5.21 3.42 -6.39
N MET A 18 5.78 4.59 -6.06
CA MET A 18 5.34 5.86 -6.63
C MET A 18 5.43 5.86 -8.15
N ARG A 19 6.54 5.34 -8.71
CA ARG A 19 6.74 5.25 -10.15
C ARG A 19 5.73 4.30 -10.80
N LEU A 20 5.49 3.13 -10.21
CA LEU A 20 4.53 2.14 -10.73
C LEU A 20 3.08 2.66 -10.69
N LEU A 21 2.66 3.22 -9.56
CA LEU A 21 1.32 3.79 -9.38
C LEU A 21 1.09 4.97 -10.34
N LYS A 22 2.07 5.85 -10.50
CA LYS A 22 2.02 6.97 -11.46
C LYS A 22 1.87 6.48 -12.90
N ARG A 23 2.66 5.48 -13.32
CA ARG A 23 2.54 4.90 -14.68
C ARG A 23 1.18 4.28 -14.95
N ARG A 24 0.54 3.71 -13.91
CA ARG A 24 -0.78 3.07 -14.00
C ARG A 24 -1.95 4.06 -13.84
N GLY A 25 -1.68 5.34 -13.59
CA GLY A 25 -2.73 6.33 -13.31
C GLY A 25 -3.50 6.08 -12.02
N ILE A 26 -2.91 5.36 -11.05
CA ILE A 26 -3.52 5.05 -9.76
C ILE A 26 -3.22 6.20 -8.80
N PRO A 27 -4.23 6.87 -8.22
CA PRO A 27 -4.01 7.92 -7.23
C PRO A 27 -3.31 7.37 -5.98
N PHE A 28 -2.34 8.12 -5.46
CA PHE A 28 -1.61 7.73 -4.25
C PHE A 28 -1.21 8.93 -3.39
N LYS A 29 -0.86 8.66 -2.14
CA LYS A 29 -0.28 9.60 -1.18
C LYS A 29 0.97 8.98 -0.55
N SER A 30 2.05 9.76 -0.45
CA SER A 30 3.18 9.41 0.42
C SER A 30 2.80 9.78 1.85
N LEU A 31 3.04 8.87 2.80
CA LEU A 31 2.67 9.00 4.20
C LEU A 31 3.90 8.83 5.09
N ASP A 32 3.84 9.38 6.29
CA ASP A 32 4.89 9.30 7.31
C ASP A 32 4.33 8.59 8.55
N PHE A 33 5.14 7.74 9.20
CA PHE A 33 4.72 7.01 10.40
C PHE A 33 4.38 7.92 11.59
N ARG A 34 4.81 9.19 11.57
CA ARG A 34 4.51 10.19 12.61
C ARG A 34 3.13 10.83 12.44
N ASP A 35 2.52 10.70 11.27
CA ASP A 35 1.26 11.34 10.93
C ASP A 35 0.11 10.32 10.87
N PRO A 36 -1.12 10.71 11.25
CA PRO A 36 -2.27 9.84 11.08
C PRO A 36 -2.56 9.59 9.59
N VAL A 37 -3.00 8.38 9.26
CA VAL A 37 -3.40 8.04 7.89
C VAL A 37 -4.66 8.82 7.49
N PRO A 38 -4.65 9.59 6.39
CA PRO A 38 -5.82 10.34 5.96
C PRO A 38 -7.04 9.45 5.70
N ALA A 39 -8.22 9.90 6.15
CA ALA A 39 -9.46 9.11 6.12
C ALA A 39 -9.94 8.73 4.71
N ASP A 40 -9.41 9.35 3.64
CA ASP A 40 -9.71 9.03 2.25
C ASP A 40 -8.82 7.92 1.67
N VAL A 41 -7.70 7.58 2.31
CA VAL A 41 -6.81 6.46 1.88
C VAL A 41 -7.58 5.15 1.95
N GLY A 42 -7.55 4.38 0.86
CA GLY A 42 -8.33 3.13 0.76
C GLY A 42 -7.56 1.89 1.24
N VAL A 43 -6.24 1.94 1.20
CA VAL A 43 -5.30 0.85 1.56
C VAL A 43 -3.90 1.46 1.69
N VAL A 44 -3.05 0.88 2.52
CA VAL A 44 -1.64 1.26 2.64
C VAL A 44 -0.74 0.13 2.13
N ILE A 45 0.27 0.47 1.34
CA ILE A 45 1.39 -0.40 1.02
C ILE A 45 2.58 0.05 1.88
N THR A 46 3.23 -0.89 2.55
CA THR A 46 4.36 -0.67 3.47
C THR A 46 5.45 -1.70 3.23
N GLY A 47 6.65 -1.55 3.80
CA GLY A 47 7.71 -2.54 3.71
C GLY A 47 7.47 -3.76 4.59
N GLU A 48 8.19 -4.86 4.31
CA GLU A 48 8.16 -6.06 5.15
C GLU A 48 8.59 -5.73 6.59
N GLY A 49 7.79 -6.14 7.58
CA GLY A 49 8.05 -5.91 9.00
C GLY A 49 7.60 -4.54 9.52
N GLU A 50 7.08 -3.66 8.66
CA GLU A 50 6.63 -2.32 9.04
C GLU A 50 5.13 -2.25 9.35
N ALA A 51 4.33 -3.25 8.96
CA ALA A 51 2.87 -3.22 9.06
C ALA A 51 2.35 -2.99 10.49
N GLY A 52 3.06 -3.45 11.52
CA GLY A 52 2.70 -3.24 12.92
C GLY A 52 2.67 -1.76 13.36
N ARG A 53 3.32 -0.87 12.60
CA ARG A 53 3.34 0.58 12.83
C ARG A 53 2.24 1.32 12.07
N VAL A 54 1.55 0.66 11.14
CA VAL A 54 0.57 1.29 10.25
C VAL A 54 -0.81 1.32 10.91
N GLY A 55 -1.30 2.51 11.26
CA GLY A 55 -2.61 2.73 11.87
C GLY A 55 -3.81 2.64 10.90
N HIS A 56 -3.79 1.74 9.91
CA HIS A 56 -4.84 1.60 8.89
C HIS A 56 -5.35 0.14 8.83
N PRO A 57 -6.67 -0.11 8.70
CA PRO A 57 -7.21 -1.47 8.74
C PRO A 57 -6.88 -2.33 7.51
N LYS A 58 -6.50 -1.71 6.39
CA LYS A 58 -6.13 -2.39 5.15
C LYS A 58 -4.67 -2.08 4.83
N VAL A 59 -3.79 -3.07 5.02
CA VAL A 59 -2.35 -2.95 4.83
C VAL A 59 -1.85 -4.10 3.97
N VAL A 60 -0.91 -3.80 3.08
CA VAL A 60 -0.17 -4.79 2.27
C VAL A 60 1.31 -4.56 2.50
N GLU A 61 2.02 -5.58 2.96
CA GLU A 61 3.49 -5.56 3.00
C GLU A 61 4.02 -5.90 1.61
N ALA A 62 4.84 -4.99 1.07
CA ALA A 62 5.46 -5.15 -0.23
C ALA A 62 6.70 -6.02 -0.11
N GLY A 63 6.61 -7.24 -0.64
CA GLY A 63 7.79 -8.06 -0.88
C GLY A 63 8.52 -7.68 -2.17
N LYS A 64 9.34 -8.60 -2.68
CA LYS A 64 10.15 -8.39 -3.89
C LYS A 64 9.35 -8.13 -5.17
N ASP A 65 8.07 -8.47 -5.24
CA ASP A 65 7.23 -8.15 -6.41
C ASP A 65 6.32 -6.95 -6.10
N ARG A 66 6.73 -5.79 -6.63
CA ARG A 66 6.06 -4.50 -6.40
C ARG A 66 4.75 -4.42 -7.16
N GLU A 67 4.67 -5.09 -8.32
CA GLU A 67 3.45 -5.13 -9.11
C GLU A 67 2.40 -6.03 -8.45
N LEU A 68 2.84 -7.13 -7.83
CA LEU A 68 1.98 -7.96 -6.99
C LEU A 68 1.46 -7.18 -5.79
N ALA A 69 2.31 -6.44 -5.06
CA ALA A 69 1.88 -5.61 -3.93
C ALA A 69 0.79 -4.58 -4.33
N ILE A 70 0.94 -3.94 -5.49
CA ILE A 70 -0.07 -3.03 -6.03
C ILE A 70 -1.36 -3.77 -6.39
N ALA A 71 -1.29 -4.94 -7.01
CA ALA A 71 -2.46 -5.74 -7.34
C ALA A 71 -3.22 -6.19 -6.09
N ASP A 72 -2.50 -6.63 -5.06
CA ASP A 72 -3.03 -7.02 -3.75
C ASP A 72 -3.74 -5.83 -3.09
N ALA A 73 -3.12 -4.65 -3.11
CA ALA A 73 -3.69 -3.43 -2.55
C ALA A 73 -5.01 -3.03 -3.24
N ILE A 74 -5.07 -3.11 -4.58
CA ILE A 74 -6.30 -2.83 -5.34
C ILE A 74 -7.40 -3.83 -4.99
N GLN A 75 -7.07 -5.12 -4.90
CA GLN A 75 -8.05 -6.16 -4.54
C GLN A 75 -8.59 -5.99 -3.12
N LEU A 76 -7.70 -5.71 -2.17
CA LEU A 76 -8.06 -5.45 -0.77
C LEU A 76 -8.93 -4.19 -0.63
N MET A 77 -8.65 -3.16 -1.44
CA MET A 77 -9.47 -1.95 -1.50
C MET A 77 -10.88 -2.27 -2.03
N ALA A 78 -10.99 -3.11 -3.06
CA ALA A 78 -12.26 -3.56 -3.66
C ALA A 78 -13.07 -4.54 -2.78
N GLY A 79 -12.51 -5.03 -1.68
CA GLY A 79 -13.20 -5.93 -0.75
C GLY A 79 -13.35 -7.37 -1.26
N LYS A 80 -12.57 -7.79 -2.26
CA LYS A 80 -12.52 -9.19 -2.68
C LYS A 80 -11.53 -9.92 -1.79
N GLU A 81 -12.02 -10.60 -0.75
CA GLU A 81 -11.21 -11.54 0.03
C GLU A 81 -10.61 -12.57 -0.92
N ARG A 82 -9.28 -12.64 -1.00
CA ARG A 82 -8.63 -13.87 -1.43
C ARG A 82 -8.83 -14.88 -0.31
N VAL A 83 -9.78 -15.79 -0.51
CA VAL A 83 -9.82 -17.05 0.24
C VAL A 83 -8.48 -17.74 0.00
N ARG A 84 -7.60 -17.75 1.00
CA ARG A 84 -6.46 -18.68 1.03
C ARG A 84 -7.05 -20.07 1.31
N VAL A 85 -7.05 -20.92 0.29
CA VAL A 85 -7.18 -22.36 0.49
C VAL A 85 -5.86 -22.81 1.10
N LEU A 86 -5.93 -23.30 2.34
CA LEU A 86 -4.84 -24.01 3.02
C LEU A 86 -4.68 -25.42 2.44
#